data_AF-A0A378TG65-F1
#
_entry.id   AF-A0A378TG65-F1
#
_cell.length_a   1.000
_cell.length_b   1.000
_cell.length_c   1.000
_cell.angle_alpha   90.00
_cell.angle_beta   90.00
_cell.angle_gamma   90.00
#
_symmetry.space_group_name_H-M   'P 1'
#
loop_
_entity.id
_entity.type
_entity.pdbx_description
1 polymer ?
#
loop_
_entity_poly.entity_id
_entity_poly.type
_entity_poly.pdbx_seq_one_letter_code
_entity_poly.pdbx_strand_id
1 'polypeptide(L)'
;MPLNLSNRDQNSGHLFYNRRLKAAITRFSVRMKHDDRKQQAAVALGIVFVLIGIAWMALLNVLKPAGLVGDSSIIGDRETGAVYAKMNGRLYPALNLTSARLVTGSSNAPAWVSADEIAKYPTGPMVGIPGIPSDLRISGGTSAWTVCDTAPVRGSSGPPVVTSIAGPLSAGAGRLPWRPTRRCWRATVRTLMSSGAGTGR
;
A
#
# COMPACT_ATOMS: atom_id res chain seq x y z
N MET A 1 -7.94 23.14 -61.99
CA MET A 1 -8.23 21.73 -62.33
C MET A 1 -9.14 21.18 -61.25
N PRO A 2 -10.34 20.65 -61.55
CA PRO A 2 -11.22 20.11 -60.51
C PRO A 2 -10.60 18.87 -59.86
N LEU A 3 -10.67 18.77 -58.53
CA LEU A 3 -10.20 17.61 -57.78
C LEU A 3 -11.18 16.44 -58.00
N ASN A 4 -10.73 15.41 -58.70
CA ASN A 4 -11.54 14.23 -58.97
C ASN A 4 -11.49 13.31 -57.73
N LEU A 5 -12.66 13.01 -57.15
CA LEU A 5 -12.77 12.14 -55.98
C LEU A 5 -12.43 10.69 -56.37
N SER A 6 -11.54 10.07 -55.60
CA SER A 6 -11.14 8.68 -55.83
C SER A 6 -12.33 7.74 -55.61
N ASN A 7 -12.65 6.92 -56.61
CA ASN A 7 -13.68 5.90 -56.50
C ASN A 7 -13.26 4.77 -55.56
N ARG A 8 -14.23 4.10 -54.91
CA ARG A 8 -13.98 2.98 -53.98
C ARG A 8 -13.11 1.89 -54.61
N ASP A 9 -13.34 1.61 -55.89
CA ASP A 9 -12.57 0.61 -56.65
C ASP A 9 -11.12 1.05 -56.87
N GLN A 10 -10.90 2.32 -57.22
CA GLN A 10 -9.55 2.88 -57.37
C GLN A 10 -8.78 2.84 -56.03
N ASN A 11 -9.43 3.20 -54.92
CA ASN A 11 -8.82 3.10 -53.59
C ASN A 11 -8.49 1.65 -53.21
N SER A 12 -9.39 0.71 -53.51
CA SER A 12 -9.15 -0.72 -53.25
C SER A 12 -7.97 -1.27 -54.07
N GLY A 13 -7.85 -0.84 -55.34
CA GLY A 13 -6.73 -1.16 -56.23
C GLY A 13 -5.41 -0.57 -55.75
N HIS A 14 -5.42 0.69 -55.31
CA HIS A 14 -4.26 1.35 -54.73
C HIS A 14 -3.77 0.65 -53.45
N LEU A 15 -4.69 0.29 -52.53
CA LEU A 15 -4.35 -0.47 -51.32
C LEU A 15 -3.84 -1.89 -51.64
N PHE A 16 -4.35 -2.53 -52.69
CA PHE A 16 -3.81 -3.81 -53.15
C PHE A 16 -2.38 -3.66 -53.70
N TYR A 17 -2.13 -2.64 -54.53
CA TYR A 17 -0.81 -2.35 -55.08
C TYR A 17 0.23 -2.07 -53.98
N ASN A 18 -0.09 -1.23 -53.00
CA ASN A 18 0.81 -0.91 -51.89
C ASN A 18 1.16 -2.15 -51.04
N ARG A 19 0.21 -3.06 -50.83
CA ARG A 19 0.49 -4.33 -50.14
C ARG A 19 1.42 -5.23 -50.96
N ARG A 20 1.23 -5.26 -52.29
CA ARG A 20 2.06 -6.04 -53.21
C ARG A 20 3.51 -5.53 -53.22
N LEU A 21 3.68 -4.21 -53.23
CA LEU A 21 4.99 -3.55 -53.13
C LEU A 21 5.65 -3.85 -51.78
N LYS A 22 4.91 -3.74 -50.66
CA LYS A 22 5.40 -4.09 -49.33
C LYS A 22 5.86 -5.54 -49.24
N ALA A 23 5.11 -6.48 -49.82
CA ALA A 23 5.49 -7.89 -49.86
C ALA A 23 6.73 -8.14 -50.74
N ALA A 24 6.85 -7.45 -51.87
CA ALA A 24 8.03 -7.54 -52.73
C ALA A 24 9.30 -7.05 -52.02
N ILE A 25 9.21 -5.96 -51.26
CA ILE A 25 10.37 -5.40 -50.53
C ILE A 25 10.71 -6.23 -49.28
N THR A 26 9.70 -6.67 -48.51
CA THR A 26 9.95 -7.36 -47.23
C THR A 26 10.19 -8.87 -47.36
N ARG A 27 9.60 -9.53 -48.36
CA ARG A 27 9.64 -10.99 -48.54
C ARG A 27 10.21 -11.43 -49.89
N PHE A 28 10.66 -10.49 -50.74
CA PHE A 28 11.14 -10.75 -52.12
C PHE A 28 10.20 -11.62 -52.95
N SER A 29 8.89 -11.58 -52.65
CA SER A 29 7.90 -12.44 -53.26
C SER A 29 6.54 -11.76 -53.35
N VAL A 30 5.89 -11.97 -54.49
CA VAL A 30 4.66 -11.28 -54.89
C VAL A 30 3.42 -12.17 -54.84
N ARG A 31 3.61 -13.45 -54.47
CA ARG A 31 2.60 -14.52 -54.53
C ARG A 31 1.50 -14.43 -53.47
N MET A 32 1.52 -13.43 -52.57
CA MET A 32 0.53 -13.17 -51.50
C MET A 32 -0.10 -14.43 -50.88
N LYS A 33 0.71 -15.45 -50.59
CA LYS A 33 0.23 -16.75 -50.06
C LYS A 33 -0.21 -16.66 -48.60
N HIS A 34 0.17 -15.60 -47.88
CA HIS A 34 -0.23 -15.37 -46.49
C HIS A 34 -1.10 -14.12 -46.42
N ASP A 35 -2.24 -14.25 -45.76
CA ASP A 35 -3.17 -13.15 -45.58
C ASP A 35 -2.80 -12.34 -44.33
N ASP A 36 -1.94 -11.34 -44.50
CA ASP A 36 -1.52 -10.44 -43.43
C ASP A 36 -2.72 -9.61 -42.88
N ARG A 37 -3.89 -9.60 -43.55
CA ARG A 37 -5.09 -8.87 -43.09
C ARG A 37 -5.57 -9.38 -41.75
N LYS A 38 -5.55 -10.69 -41.52
CA LYS A 38 -6.00 -11.29 -40.27
C LYS A 38 -5.09 -10.89 -39.10
N GLN A 39 -3.78 -10.85 -39.34
CA GLN A 39 -2.80 -10.40 -38.36
C GLN A 39 -2.95 -8.91 -38.04
N GLN A 40 -3.10 -8.06 -39.06
CA GLN A 40 -3.32 -6.63 -38.86
C GLN A 40 -4.66 -6.33 -38.18
N ALA A 41 -5.72 -7.06 -38.53
CA ALA A 41 -7.03 -6.95 -37.88
C ALA A 41 -6.96 -7.37 -36.40
N ALA A 42 -6.22 -8.43 -36.07
CA ALA A 42 -6.01 -8.86 -34.69
C ALA A 42 -5.27 -7.79 -33.86
N VAL A 43 -4.23 -7.16 -34.43
CA VAL A 43 -3.50 -6.06 -33.77
C VAL A 43 -4.41 -4.84 -33.58
N ALA A 44 -5.17 -4.45 -34.60
CA ALA A 44 -6.11 -3.33 -34.51
C ALA A 44 -7.18 -3.58 -33.44
N LEU A 45 -7.73 -4.79 -33.37
CA LEU A 45 -8.69 -5.20 -32.35
C LEU A 45 -8.07 -5.16 -30.94
N GLY A 46 -6.82 -5.58 -30.78
CA GLY A 46 -6.08 -5.47 -29.52
C GLY A 46 -5.92 -4.02 -29.06
N ILE A 47 -5.57 -3.11 -29.97
CA ILE A 47 -5.48 -1.66 -29.67
C ILE A 47 -6.83 -1.13 -29.20
N VAL A 48 -7.93 -1.52 -29.86
CA VAL A 48 -9.28 -1.12 -29.45
C VAL A 48 -9.60 -1.61 -28.03
N PHE A 49 -9.27 -2.86 -27.68
CA PHE A 49 -9.47 -3.36 -26.32
C PHE A 49 -8.65 -2.61 -25.27
N VAL A 50 -7.40 -2.24 -25.59
CA VAL A 50 -6.56 -1.43 -24.70
C VAL A 50 -7.19 -0.05 -24.47
N LEU A 51 -7.66 0.60 -25.53
CA LEU A 51 -8.33 1.90 -25.42
C LEU A 51 -9.62 1.82 -24.60
N ILE A 52 -10.43 0.77 -24.81
CA ILE A 52 -11.63 0.50 -24.00
C ILE A 52 -11.24 0.27 -22.53
N GLY A 53 -10.18 -0.50 -22.26
CA GLY A 53 -9.70 -0.74 -20.90
C GLY A 53 -9.24 0.53 -20.20
N ILE A 54 -8.50 1.41 -20.90
CA ILE A 54 -8.07 2.72 -20.37
C ILE A 54 -9.30 3.59 -20.10
N ALA A 55 -10.24 3.67 -21.06
CA ALA A 55 -11.48 4.43 -20.89
C ALA A 55 -12.32 3.91 -19.71
N TRP A 56 -12.40 2.59 -19.54
CA TRP A 56 -13.09 1.95 -18.42
C TRP A 56 -12.45 2.30 -17.07
N MET A 57 -11.13 2.20 -16.96
CA MET A 57 -10.42 2.58 -15.73
C MET A 57 -10.56 4.07 -15.41
N ALA A 58 -10.48 4.94 -16.43
CA ALA A 58 -10.72 6.36 -16.27
C ALA A 58 -12.16 6.64 -15.80
N LEU A 59 -13.15 5.96 -16.38
CA LEU A 59 -14.56 6.08 -15.98
C LEU A 59 -14.78 5.65 -14.52
N LEU A 60 -14.19 4.52 -14.11
CA LEU A 60 -14.28 4.04 -12.72
C LEU A 60 -13.63 5.03 -11.75
N ASN A 61 -12.51 5.64 -12.12
CA ASN A 61 -11.84 6.65 -11.30
C ASN A 61 -12.70 7.91 -11.10
N VAL A 62 -13.45 8.33 -12.12
CA VAL A 62 -14.37 9.48 -12.01
C VAL A 62 -15.60 9.15 -11.17
N LEU A 63 -16.16 7.94 -11.31
CA LEU A 63 -17.37 7.53 -10.58
C LEU A 63 -17.10 7.23 -9.10
N LYS A 64 -15.93 6.68 -8.77
CA LYS A 64 -15.49 6.40 -7.40
C LYS A 64 -14.04 6.85 -7.25
N PRO A 65 -13.78 8.16 -7.07
CA PRO A 65 -12.44 8.62 -6.75
C PRO A 65 -11.99 7.89 -5.47
N ALA A 66 -10.80 7.32 -5.50
CA ALA A 66 -10.31 6.43 -4.45
C ALA A 66 -10.28 7.14 -3.09
N GLY A 67 -11.29 6.86 -2.25
CA GLY A 67 -11.41 7.38 -0.89
C GLY A 67 -12.36 8.59 -0.84
N LEU A 68 -13.66 8.34 -0.75
CA LEU A 68 -14.58 9.38 -0.29
C LEU A 68 -14.42 9.49 1.23
N VAL A 69 -14.35 10.73 1.73
CA VAL A 69 -14.40 11.02 3.17
C VAL A 69 -15.63 10.40 3.82
N GLY A 70 -16.72 10.23 3.05
CA GLY A 70 -17.85 9.33 3.32
C GLY A 70 -18.31 9.31 4.78
N ASP A 71 -18.61 8.12 5.29
CA ASP A 71 -18.98 7.86 6.69
C ASP A 71 -17.75 7.53 7.57
N SER A 72 -16.53 7.72 7.05
CA SER A 72 -15.33 7.42 7.82
C SER A 72 -15.12 8.46 8.92
N SER A 73 -14.95 7.98 10.15
CA SER A 73 -14.66 8.83 11.32
C SER A 73 -13.21 9.32 11.33
N ILE A 74 -12.30 8.61 10.66
CA ILE A 74 -10.87 8.89 10.60
C ILE A 74 -10.45 8.94 9.14
N ILE A 75 -9.81 10.05 8.75
CA ILE A 75 -9.36 10.33 7.40
C ILE A 75 -7.85 10.53 7.41
N GLY A 76 -7.16 9.96 6.43
CA GLY A 76 -5.73 10.20 6.21
C GLY A 76 -5.51 10.84 4.85
N ASP A 77 -4.60 11.80 4.78
CA ASP A 77 -4.10 12.34 3.51
C ASP A 77 -3.10 11.35 2.91
N ARG A 78 -3.39 10.86 1.71
CA ARG A 78 -2.53 9.89 1.01
C ARG A 78 -1.15 10.46 0.66
N GLU A 79 -1.02 11.77 0.45
CA GLU A 79 0.24 12.39 0.02
C GLU A 79 1.14 12.73 1.21
N THR A 80 0.58 13.38 2.22
CA THR A 80 1.35 13.85 3.38
C THR A 80 1.41 12.85 4.53
N GLY A 81 0.52 11.87 4.56
CA GLY A 81 0.37 10.95 5.69
C GLY A 81 -0.29 11.58 6.92
N ALA A 82 -0.76 12.84 6.83
CA ALA A 82 -1.44 13.52 7.92
C ALA A 82 -2.78 12.85 8.23
N VAL A 83 -3.13 12.76 9.52
CA VAL A 83 -4.38 12.13 9.98
C VAL A 83 -5.34 13.20 10.49
N TYR A 84 -6.61 13.03 10.18
CA TYR A 84 -7.71 13.93 10.55
C TYR A 84 -8.84 13.13 11.21
N ALA A 85 -9.40 13.69 12.29
CA ALA A 85 -10.59 13.17 12.95
C ALA A 85 -11.82 13.94 12.46
N LYS A 86 -12.84 13.23 11.99
CA LYS A 86 -14.11 13.83 11.56
C LYS A 86 -15.11 13.83 12.71
N MET A 87 -15.57 15.02 13.10
CA MET A 87 -16.62 15.19 14.11
C MET A 87 -17.58 16.28 13.68
N ASN A 88 -18.90 16.03 13.76
CA ASN A 88 -19.94 17.01 13.45
C ASN A 88 -19.74 17.70 12.07
N GLY A 89 -19.27 16.95 11.07
CA GLY A 89 -19.01 17.49 9.72
C GLY A 89 -17.76 18.37 9.56
N ARG A 90 -16.91 18.48 10.60
CA ARG A 90 -15.64 19.23 10.59
C ARG A 90 -14.45 18.28 10.74
N LEU A 91 -13.36 18.58 10.04
CA LEU A 91 -12.10 17.84 10.13
C LEU A 91 -11.16 18.48 11.14
N TYR A 92 -10.65 17.71 12.09
CA TYR A 92 -9.66 18.16 13.07
C TYR A 92 -8.33 17.46 12.80
N PRO A 93 -7.25 18.20 12.47
CA PRO A 93 -5.95 17.59 12.25
C PRO A 93 -5.46 16.95 13.55
N ALA A 94 -5.11 15.67 13.49
CA ALA A 94 -4.69 14.87 14.63
C ALA A 94 -3.17 14.66 14.62
N LEU A 95 -2.53 14.84 15.78
CA LEU A 95 -1.07 14.67 15.91
C LEU A 95 -0.63 13.21 15.68
N ASN A 96 -1.48 12.24 16.03
CA ASN A 96 -1.23 10.81 15.93
C ASN A 96 -2.53 10.06 15.58
N LEU A 97 -2.43 8.89 14.94
CA LEU A 97 -3.59 8.02 14.66
C LEU A 97 -4.31 7.60 15.95
N THR A 98 -3.56 7.33 17.02
CA THR A 98 -4.12 7.02 18.33
C THR A 98 -4.96 8.17 18.88
N SER A 99 -4.49 9.42 18.74
CA SER A 99 -5.27 10.59 19.14
C SER A 99 -6.55 10.73 18.32
N ALA A 100 -6.50 10.48 17.00
CA ALA A 100 -7.70 10.48 16.17
C ALA A 100 -8.73 9.44 16.65
N ARG A 101 -8.28 8.22 16.97
CA ARG A 101 -9.14 7.14 17.52
C ARG A 101 -9.76 7.49 18.86
N LEU A 102 -9.01 8.15 19.74
CA LEU A 102 -9.50 8.59 21.05
C LEU A 102 -10.58 9.67 20.90
N VAL A 103 -10.35 10.62 19.99
CA VAL A 103 -11.28 11.72 19.72
C VAL A 103 -12.57 11.22 19.08
N THR A 104 -12.50 10.30 18.13
CA THR A 104 -13.69 9.76 17.45
C THR A 104 -14.35 8.60 18.20
N GLY A 105 -13.72 8.08 19.25
CA GLY A 105 -14.17 6.91 20.00
C GLY A 105 -14.22 5.61 19.17
N SER A 106 -13.57 5.57 18.01
CA SER A 106 -13.64 4.45 17.06
C SER A 106 -12.25 3.89 16.76
N SER A 107 -12.11 2.56 16.72
CA SER A 107 -10.86 1.88 16.37
C SER A 107 -10.66 1.67 14.86
N ASN A 108 -11.51 2.27 14.02
CA ASN A 108 -11.50 2.09 12.57
C ASN A 108 -10.14 2.45 11.93
N ALA A 109 -9.87 1.83 10.79
CA ALA A 109 -8.74 2.19 9.95
C ALA A 109 -8.99 3.56 9.29
N PRO A 110 -7.94 4.39 9.09
CA PRO A 110 -8.08 5.65 8.40
C PRO A 110 -8.48 5.42 6.93
N ALA A 111 -9.44 6.20 6.44
CA ALA A 111 -9.74 6.26 5.01
C ALA A 111 -8.74 7.19 4.32
N TRP A 112 -7.93 6.63 3.40
CA TRP A 112 -6.91 7.40 2.69
C TRP A 112 -7.50 8.11 1.47
N VAL A 113 -7.57 9.43 1.53
CA VAL A 113 -8.17 10.31 0.52
C VAL A 113 -7.13 11.29 -0.05
N SER A 114 -7.43 11.95 -1.15
CA SER A 114 -6.58 13.03 -1.70
C SER A 114 -6.76 14.34 -0.92
N ALA A 115 -5.74 15.20 -0.97
CA ALA A 115 -5.78 16.52 -0.35
C ALA A 115 -6.97 17.38 -0.83
N ASP A 116 -7.34 17.27 -2.11
CA ASP A 116 -8.49 17.98 -2.70
C ASP A 116 -9.83 17.63 -2.04
N GLU A 117 -9.99 16.38 -1.57
CA GLU A 117 -11.20 15.95 -0.88
C GLU A 117 -11.23 16.48 0.56
N ILE A 118 -10.07 16.57 1.21
CA ILE A 118 -9.92 17.13 2.56
C ILE A 118 -10.25 18.62 2.55
N ALA A 119 -9.83 19.34 1.52
CA ALA A 119 -10.05 20.78 1.37
C ALA A 119 -11.54 21.17 1.25
N LYS A 120 -12.43 20.23 0.90
CA LYS A 120 -13.89 20.46 0.82
C LYS A 120 -14.55 20.60 2.20
N TYR A 121 -13.91 20.11 3.25
CA TYR A 121 -14.46 20.14 4.60
C TYR A 121 -13.85 21.28 5.40
N PRO A 122 -14.63 21.96 6.27
CA PRO A 122 -14.06 22.96 7.15
C PRO A 122 -13.07 22.29 8.11
N THR A 123 -11.91 22.90 8.30
CA THR A 123 -10.87 22.41 9.21
C THR A 123 -10.97 23.10 10.58
N GLY A 124 -10.75 22.35 11.65
CA GLY A 124 -10.70 22.83 13.03
C GLY A 124 -9.26 22.98 13.55
N PRO A 125 -9.09 23.35 14.82
CA PRO A 125 -7.78 23.38 15.48
C PRO A 125 -7.17 21.97 15.54
N MET A 126 -5.84 21.93 15.65
CA MET A 126 -5.08 20.69 15.82
C MET A 126 -5.38 20.05 17.18
N VAL A 127 -5.66 18.75 17.15
CA VAL A 127 -5.95 17.92 18.33
C VAL A 127 -4.91 16.83 18.48
N GLY A 128 -4.56 16.49 19.71
CA GLY A 128 -3.74 15.32 19.97
C GLY A 128 -2.87 15.46 21.21
N ILE A 129 -2.29 14.33 21.59
CA ILE A 129 -1.41 14.23 22.74
C ILE A 129 -0.01 13.93 22.22
N PRO A 130 0.99 14.77 22.52
CA PRO A 130 2.36 14.54 22.09
C PRO A 130 2.96 13.30 22.78
N GLY A 131 3.80 12.57 22.06
CA GLY A 131 4.56 11.43 22.60
C GLY A 131 3.80 10.09 22.67
N ILE A 132 2.55 10.03 22.20
CA ILE A 132 1.81 8.76 22.11
C ILE A 132 2.27 7.97 20.87
N PRO A 133 2.45 6.64 20.96
CA PRO A 133 2.71 5.80 19.79
C PRO A 133 1.55 5.84 18.79
N SER A 134 1.86 5.90 17.51
CA SER A 134 0.88 5.95 16.42
C SER A 134 0.22 4.60 16.13
N ASP A 135 0.83 3.49 16.56
CA ASP A 135 0.30 2.14 16.40
C ASP A 135 0.11 1.46 17.77
N LEU A 136 -1.07 0.85 17.96
CA LEU A 136 -1.47 0.13 19.17
C LEU A 136 -1.67 -1.35 18.85
N ARG A 137 -0.66 -1.97 18.25
CA ARG A 137 -0.64 -3.41 18.02
C ARG A 137 -0.48 -4.15 19.33
N ILE A 138 -1.50 -4.93 19.69
CA ILE A 138 -1.43 -5.86 20.81
C ILE A 138 -0.97 -7.21 20.26
N SER A 139 0.18 -7.70 20.71
CA SER A 139 0.56 -9.10 20.50
C SER A 139 -0.24 -9.97 21.46
N GLY A 140 -1.07 -10.86 20.94
CA GLY A 140 -1.75 -11.86 21.78
C GLY A 140 -0.72 -12.79 22.45
N GLY A 141 -0.97 -13.16 23.71
CA GLY A 141 -0.10 -14.03 24.50
C GLY A 141 -0.52 -14.09 25.97
N THR A 142 0.07 -15.01 26.73
CA THR A 142 -0.07 -15.05 28.18
C THR A 142 0.68 -13.86 28.80
N SER A 143 0.02 -13.14 29.72
CA SER A 143 0.67 -12.06 30.46
C SER A 143 1.67 -12.66 31.45
N ALA A 144 2.96 -12.40 31.22
CA ALA A 144 4.03 -12.72 32.14
C ALA A 144 4.87 -11.46 32.35
N TRP A 145 4.98 -11.02 33.61
CA TRP A 145 5.74 -9.84 33.99
C TRP A 145 6.76 -10.23 35.05
N THR A 146 8.00 -9.72 34.91
CA THR A 146 9.09 -9.96 35.86
C THR A 146 9.72 -8.63 36.25
N VAL A 147 9.88 -8.39 37.54
CA VAL A 147 10.63 -7.23 38.07
C VAL A 147 11.93 -7.73 38.68
N CYS A 148 13.04 -7.17 38.24
CA CYS A 148 14.37 -7.45 38.77
C CYS A 148 14.90 -6.20 39.48
N ASP A 149 15.10 -6.28 40.79
CA ASP A 149 15.78 -5.27 41.61
C ASP A 149 17.13 -5.83 42.12
N THR A 150 18.11 -4.94 42.31
CA THR A 150 19.49 -5.29 42.64
C THR A 150 20.17 -4.23 43.61
N ALA A 151 19.95 -4.24 44.95
CA ALA A 151 20.77 -3.67 46.13
C ALA A 151 21.96 -4.45 46.92
N PRO A 152 23.28 -4.17 46.76
CA PRO A 152 24.39 -5.09 47.13
C PRO A 152 24.47 -5.49 48.62
N VAL A 153 24.89 -6.73 48.96
CA VAL A 153 25.09 -7.17 50.36
C VAL A 153 26.27 -6.42 51.00
N ARG A 154 26.12 -5.89 52.23
CA ARG A 154 27.21 -5.17 52.92
C ARG A 154 28.46 -6.05 53.04
N GLY A 155 29.59 -5.57 52.49
CA GLY A 155 30.86 -6.31 52.43
C GLY A 155 31.08 -7.11 51.12
N SER A 156 30.07 -7.19 50.25
CA SER A 156 30.16 -7.75 48.90
C SER A 156 30.20 -6.62 47.86
N SER A 157 31.15 -6.68 46.93
CA SER A 157 31.17 -5.82 45.73
C SER A 157 30.16 -6.27 44.66
N GLY A 158 29.36 -7.31 44.94
CA GLY A 158 28.35 -7.84 44.03
C GLY A 158 27.00 -7.16 44.21
N PRO A 159 26.36 -6.68 43.11
CA PRO A 159 24.97 -6.22 43.17
C PRO A 159 24.10 -7.41 43.61
N PRO A 160 23.05 -7.25 44.40
CA PRO A 160 22.24 -8.36 44.86
C PRO A 160 21.19 -8.70 43.78
N VAL A 161 20.20 -9.48 44.18
CA VAL A 161 19.09 -9.84 43.31
C VAL A 161 17.80 -9.95 44.12
N VAL A 162 16.76 -9.23 43.70
CA VAL A 162 15.36 -9.35 44.08
C VAL A 162 14.59 -9.60 42.79
N THR A 163 14.01 -10.78 42.62
CA THR A 163 13.27 -11.15 41.41
C THR A 163 11.84 -11.51 41.78
N SER A 164 10.86 -10.78 41.26
CA SER A 164 9.44 -11.16 41.35
C SER A 164 8.91 -11.52 39.98
N ILE A 165 8.16 -12.63 39.89
CA ILE A 165 7.57 -13.14 38.65
C ILE A 165 6.07 -13.30 38.88
N ALA A 166 5.26 -12.73 38.01
CA ALA A 166 3.81 -12.90 37.99
C ALA A 166 3.37 -13.49 36.63
N GLY A 167 2.85 -14.73 36.65
CA GLY A 167 2.34 -15.45 35.47
C GLY A 167 2.56 -16.98 35.54
N PRO A 168 1.86 -17.78 34.73
CA PRO A 168 2.03 -19.23 34.68
C PRO A 168 3.41 -19.59 34.13
N LEU A 169 4.19 -20.33 34.93
CA LEU A 169 5.46 -20.91 34.51
C LEU A 169 5.16 -22.12 33.61
N SER A 170 5.35 -21.99 32.29
CA SER A 170 5.27 -23.16 31.42
C SER A 170 6.51 -24.04 31.66
N ALA A 171 6.34 -25.11 32.44
CA ALA A 171 7.38 -26.08 32.78
C ALA A 171 7.85 -26.96 31.58
N GLY A 172 7.46 -26.61 30.35
CA GLY A 172 7.75 -27.39 29.13
C GLY A 172 8.57 -26.66 28.06
N ALA A 173 8.81 -25.35 28.19
CA ALA A 173 9.78 -24.68 27.34
C ALA A 173 11.16 -25.00 27.92
N GLY A 174 11.86 -25.97 27.30
CA GLY A 174 13.18 -26.40 27.72
C GLY A 174 14.06 -25.20 28.07
N ARG A 175 14.76 -25.31 29.22
CA ARG A 175 15.78 -24.35 29.66
C ARG A 175 16.65 -23.97 28.45
N LEU A 176 16.40 -22.81 27.85
CA LEU A 176 17.51 -22.09 27.25
C LEU A 176 18.39 -21.75 28.44
N PRO A 177 19.64 -22.25 28.52
CA PRO A 177 20.52 -21.90 29.59
C PRO A 177 20.70 -20.39 29.52
N TRP A 178 20.07 -19.66 30.44
CA TRP A 178 20.30 -18.24 30.63
C TRP A 178 21.71 -18.12 31.22
N ARG A 179 22.71 -18.18 30.33
CA ARG A 179 24.11 -17.99 30.68
C ARG A 179 24.23 -16.56 31.22
N PRO A 180 24.69 -16.37 32.47
CA PRO A 180 24.86 -15.06 33.06
C PRO A 180 26.12 -14.44 32.44
N THR A 181 26.02 -13.93 31.21
CA THR A 181 27.15 -13.25 30.58
C THR A 181 26.79 -11.90 29.99
N ARG A 182 25.52 -11.48 29.99
CA ARG A 182 25.17 -10.14 29.57
C ARG A 182 24.14 -9.55 30.51
N ARG A 183 24.61 -8.55 31.25
CA ARG A 183 23.89 -7.45 31.92
C ARG A 183 22.50 -7.28 31.31
N CYS A 184 21.49 -7.00 32.13
CA CYS A 184 20.19 -6.46 31.69
C CYS A 184 20.44 -5.27 30.75
N TRP A 185 20.59 -5.55 29.45
CA TRP A 185 20.74 -4.53 28.44
C TRP A 185 19.33 -4.27 27.93
N ARG A 186 18.81 -3.12 28.36
CA ARG A 186 18.00 -2.18 27.59
C ARG A 186 17.26 -2.89 26.45
N ALA A 187 16.01 -3.25 26.70
CA ALA A 187 15.07 -3.67 25.66
C ALA A 187 14.99 -2.57 24.60
N THR A 188 15.87 -2.67 23.60
CA THR A 188 15.84 -1.84 22.41
C THR A 188 14.94 -2.60 21.47
N VAL A 189 13.74 -2.07 21.23
CA VAL A 189 12.78 -2.59 20.24
C VAL A 189 13.51 -2.61 18.89
N ARG A 190 14.01 -3.78 18.50
CA ARG A 190 14.56 -4.01 17.16
C ARG A 190 13.43 -4.59 16.32
N THR A 191 12.71 -3.71 15.63
CA THR A 191 11.76 -4.06 14.57
C THR A 191 12.53 -4.86 13.51
N LEU A 192 12.24 -6.16 13.39
CA LEU A 192 12.81 -6.97 12.32
C LEU A 192 11.96 -6.76 11.07
N MET A 193 12.47 -5.93 10.16
CA MET A 193 11.95 -5.71 8.82
C MET A 193 13.06 -6.11 7.84
N SER A 194 12.87 -7.21 7.11
CA SER A 194 13.59 -7.61 5.87
C SER A 194 13.10 -9.01 5.48
N SER A 195 12.23 -9.15 4.48
CA SER A 195 12.54 -9.30 3.05
C SER A 195 12.93 -10.72 2.67
N GLY A 196 12.22 -11.30 1.69
CA GLY A 196 12.23 -12.72 1.36
C GLY A 196 13.22 -13.18 0.29
N ALA A 197 13.25 -14.50 0.11
CA ALA A 197 13.65 -15.31 -1.06
C ALA A 197 13.33 -16.77 -0.64
N GLY A 198 12.49 -17.56 -1.31
CA GLY A 198 12.60 -17.98 -2.70
C GLY A 198 13.35 -19.32 -2.76
N THR A 199 12.66 -20.46 -2.63
CA THR A 199 13.24 -21.78 -2.89
C THR A 199 12.29 -22.63 -3.72
N GLY A 200 12.58 -22.69 -5.01
CA GLY A 200 12.18 -23.79 -5.87
C GLY A 200 13.37 -24.72 -6.08
N ARG A 201 13.22 -25.98 -5.69
CA ARG A 201 13.50 -27.21 -6.46
C ARG A 201 13.20 -28.41 -5.57
#